data_AF-A0A6J4GJV2-F1
#
_entry.id   AF-A0A6J4GJV2-F1
#
_cell.length_a   1.000
_cell.length_b   1.000
_cell.length_c   1.000
_cell.angle_alpha   90.00
_cell.angle_beta   90.00
_cell.angle_gamma   90.00
#
_symmetry.space_group_name_H-M   'P 1'
#
loop_
_entity.id
_entity.type
_entity.pdbx_description
1 polymer ?
#
loop_
_entity_poly.entity_id
_entity_poly.type
_entity_poly.pdbx_seq_one_letter_code
_entity_poly.pdbx_strand_id
1 'polypeptide(L)'
;MNNNTLNQYKKAIRNKYEIEKEGEYFDYLYSPSRGKLRDFCWLIFENNATQDDLNVFRNLFSIDFDHTKKNKFKEQKDKFRPIETFFKGETDPTNIDAINLAAIMVDFHPRPFKNFNKMCRMEDAKQLESNYKATAVVEAEKNRRDVEVFVENRNEKSGEYRKQRSLFSNLTTLFSKKGAQKRYPGNPITFSSG
;
A
#
# COMPACT_ATOMS: atom_id res chain seq x y z
N MET A 1 -7.43 12.22 15.87
CA MET A 1 -6.75 11.42 14.81
C MET A 1 -5.77 10.50 15.51
N ASN A 2 -5.72 9.22 15.18
CA ASN A 2 -4.76 8.31 15.80
C ASN A 2 -3.36 8.69 15.29
N ASN A 3 -2.53 9.28 16.14
CA ASN A 3 -1.14 9.66 15.82
C ASN A 3 -0.34 8.48 15.23
N ASN A 4 -0.76 7.25 15.52
CA ASN A 4 -0.19 6.02 14.97
C ASN A 4 -0.33 5.92 13.44
N THR A 5 -1.49 6.23 12.85
CA THR A 5 -1.73 6.05 11.41
C THR A 5 -0.89 7.01 10.56
N LEU A 6 -0.68 8.25 11.03
CA LEU A 6 0.19 9.20 10.34
C LEU A 6 1.65 8.74 10.40
N ASN A 7 2.12 8.26 11.56
CA ASN A 7 3.49 7.74 11.69
C ASN A 7 3.70 6.50 10.81
N GLN A 8 2.71 5.62 10.71
CA GLN A 8 2.73 4.49 9.77
C GLN A 8 2.85 4.95 8.33
N TYR A 9 2.06 5.95 7.93
CA TYR A 9 2.13 6.54 6.58
C TYR A 9 3.52 7.09 6.28
N LYS A 10 4.09 7.90 7.18
CA LYS A 10 5.45 8.45 7.03
C LYS A 10 6.50 7.33 6.92
N LYS A 11 6.41 6.30 7.77
CA LYS A 11 7.32 5.16 7.73
C LYS A 11 7.21 4.39 6.41
N ALA A 12 6.00 4.18 5.91
CA ALA A 12 5.77 3.49 4.64
C ALA A 12 6.37 4.28 3.45
N ILE A 13 6.22 5.61 3.45
CA ILE A 13 6.85 6.47 2.44
C ILE A 13 8.37 6.39 2.51
N ARG A 14 8.97 6.45 3.71
CA ARG A 14 10.43 6.30 3.86
C ARG A 14 10.92 4.95 3.35
N ASN A 15 10.24 3.87 3.69
CA ASN A 15 10.59 2.54 3.18
C ASN A 15 10.53 2.48 1.65
N LYS A 16 9.52 3.11 1.04
CA LYS A 16 9.40 3.21 -0.42
C LYS A 16 10.52 4.07 -1.02
N TYR A 17 10.84 5.19 -0.39
CA TYR A 17 11.97 6.05 -0.78
C TYR A 17 13.30 5.29 -0.81
N GLU A 18 13.59 4.47 0.19
CA GLU A 18 14.84 3.69 0.24
C GLU A 18 15.00 2.72 -0.94
N ILE A 19 13.88 2.25 -1.51
CA ILE A 19 13.87 1.40 -2.70
C ILE A 19 13.99 2.26 -3.96
N GLU A 20 13.20 3.34 -4.06
CA GLU A 20 13.14 4.18 -5.27
C GLU A 20 14.37 5.07 -5.46
N LYS A 21 15.13 5.37 -4.40
CA LYS A 21 16.36 6.19 -4.50
C LYS A 21 17.43 5.54 -5.38
N GLU A 22 17.38 4.22 -5.56
CA GLU A 22 18.26 3.41 -6.42
C GLU A 22 17.58 3.03 -7.75
N GLY A 23 16.37 3.54 -7.99
CA GLY A 23 15.54 3.23 -9.16
C GLY A 23 15.72 4.18 -10.33
N GLU A 24 14.65 4.35 -11.11
CA GLU A 24 14.63 5.12 -12.36
C GLU A 24 15.07 6.58 -12.16
N TYR A 25 14.68 7.20 -11.05
CA TYR A 25 14.94 8.61 -10.76
C TYR A 25 16.13 8.83 -9.80
N PHE A 26 17.12 7.93 -9.86
CA PHE A 26 18.34 7.96 -9.04
C PHE A 26 19.00 9.34 -8.99
N ASP A 27 19.12 10.02 -10.14
CA ASP A 27 19.78 11.34 -10.26
C ASP A 27 19.17 12.41 -9.32
N TYR A 28 17.87 12.29 -9.06
CA TYR A 28 17.12 13.20 -8.20
C TYR A 28 17.05 12.71 -6.75
N LEU A 29 16.89 11.40 -6.55
CA LEU A 29 16.56 10.81 -5.25
C LEU A 29 17.75 10.30 -4.45
N TYR A 30 18.87 9.90 -5.07
CA TYR A 30 20.03 9.39 -4.34
C TYR A 30 20.68 10.45 -3.43
N SER A 31 20.77 11.68 -3.92
CA SER A 31 21.24 12.84 -3.15
C SER A 31 20.25 13.99 -3.36
N PRO A 32 19.13 13.98 -2.60
CA PRO A 32 18.06 14.93 -2.81
C PRO A 32 18.51 16.31 -2.33
N SER A 33 18.36 17.30 -3.20
CA SER A 33 18.50 18.71 -2.87
C SER A 33 17.20 19.43 -3.18
N ARG A 34 16.94 20.58 -2.57
CA ARG A 34 15.72 21.37 -2.83
C ARG A 34 15.51 21.65 -4.32
N GLY A 35 16.60 21.91 -5.05
CA GLY A 35 16.55 22.14 -6.50
C GLY A 35 16.19 20.86 -7.27
N LYS A 36 16.85 19.74 -6.96
CA LYS A 36 16.56 18.44 -7.58
C LYS A 36 15.13 17.98 -7.30
N LEU A 37 14.67 18.09 -6.06
CA LEU A 37 13.32 17.73 -5.67
C LEU A 37 12.26 18.60 -6.36
N ARG A 38 12.53 19.90 -6.51
CA ARG A 38 11.66 20.78 -7.28
C ARG A 38 11.57 20.33 -8.74
N ASP A 39 12.70 20.14 -9.40
CA ASP A 39 12.74 19.79 -10.82
C ASP A 39 12.11 18.40 -11.06
N PHE A 40 12.32 17.47 -10.14
CA PHE A 40 11.68 16.17 -10.16
C PHE A 40 10.17 16.23 -9.93
N CYS A 41 9.71 17.06 -8.98
CA CYS A 41 8.29 17.30 -8.78
C CYS A 41 7.65 17.83 -10.07
N TRP A 42 8.28 18.80 -10.75
CA TRP A 42 7.78 19.27 -12.05
C TRP A 42 7.63 18.13 -13.06
N LEU A 43 8.66 17.28 -13.18
CA LEU A 43 8.66 16.14 -14.10
C LEU A 43 7.53 15.15 -13.81
N ILE A 44 7.26 14.83 -12.54
CA ILE A 44 6.18 13.92 -12.15
C ILE A 44 4.82 14.49 -12.55
N PHE A 45 4.59 15.77 -12.25
CA PHE A 45 3.31 16.40 -12.53
C PHE A 45 3.06 16.66 -14.03
N GLU A 46 4.14 16.75 -14.81
CA GLU A 46 4.05 16.85 -16.27
C GLU A 46 3.60 15.53 -16.93
N ASN A 47 3.99 14.38 -16.36
CA ASN A 47 3.76 13.07 -16.99
C ASN A 47 2.64 12.24 -16.33
N ASN A 48 2.46 12.33 -15.01
CA ASN A 48 1.70 11.34 -14.23
C ASN A 48 0.80 11.96 -13.13
N ALA A 49 0.30 13.18 -13.32
CA ALA A 49 -0.55 13.83 -12.31
C ALA A 49 -1.97 13.25 -12.27
N THR A 50 -2.36 12.66 -11.13
CA THR A 50 -3.78 12.37 -10.86
C THR A 50 -4.49 13.61 -10.28
N GLN A 51 -5.83 13.63 -10.30
CA GLN A 51 -6.59 14.75 -9.72
C GLN A 51 -6.30 14.96 -8.22
N ASP A 52 -6.09 13.86 -7.49
CA ASP A 52 -5.71 13.91 -6.08
C ASP A 52 -4.30 14.50 -5.90
N ASP A 53 -3.36 14.16 -6.79
CA ASP A 53 -2.01 14.72 -6.77
C ASP A 53 -2.04 16.23 -7.06
N LEU A 54 -2.85 16.67 -8.04
CA LEU A 54 -3.04 18.10 -8.34
C LEU A 54 -3.59 18.88 -7.14
N ASN A 55 -4.49 18.28 -6.37
CA ASN A 55 -5.01 18.88 -5.15
C ASN A 55 -3.91 19.03 -4.08
N VAL A 56 -3.04 18.03 -3.92
CA VAL A 56 -1.89 18.10 -3.01
C VAL A 56 -0.93 19.22 -3.43
N PHE A 57 -0.65 19.32 -4.73
CA PHE A 57 0.18 20.40 -5.28
C PHE A 57 -0.41 21.78 -4.95
N ARG A 58 -1.69 21.97 -5.26
CA ARG A 58 -2.40 23.22 -4.98
C ARG A 58 -2.38 23.58 -3.50
N ASN A 59 -2.57 22.61 -2.61
CA ASN A 59 -2.56 22.85 -1.16
C ASN A 59 -1.19 23.29 -0.65
N LEU A 60 -0.09 22.68 -1.13
CA LEU A 60 1.25 22.99 -0.64
C LEU A 60 1.79 24.32 -1.19
N PHE A 61 1.56 24.58 -2.48
CA PHE A 61 2.13 25.72 -3.20
C PHE A 61 1.16 26.91 -3.32
N SER A 62 -0.11 26.72 -2.99
CA SER A 62 -1.18 27.71 -3.16
C SER A 62 -1.33 28.24 -4.60
N ILE A 63 -0.91 27.43 -5.57
CA ILE A 63 -0.99 27.71 -7.00
C ILE A 63 -1.50 26.49 -7.73
N ASP A 64 -2.29 26.71 -8.77
CA ASP A 64 -2.69 25.63 -9.67
C ASP A 64 -1.51 25.22 -10.55
N PHE A 65 -1.38 23.92 -10.81
CA PHE A 65 -0.38 23.41 -11.72
C PHE A 65 -0.72 23.84 -13.15
N ASP A 66 0.20 24.54 -13.78
CA ASP A 66 0.05 25.07 -15.13
C ASP A 66 1.40 25.01 -15.81
N HIS A 67 1.47 24.24 -16.91
CA HIS A 67 2.68 24.03 -17.69
C HIS A 67 3.33 25.35 -18.16
N THR A 68 2.53 26.41 -18.36
CA THR A 68 3.02 27.73 -18.80
C THR A 68 3.67 28.53 -17.67
N LYS A 69 3.42 28.18 -16.40
CA LYS A 69 3.84 28.94 -15.21
C LYS A 69 5.09 28.38 -14.52
N LYS A 70 5.96 27.68 -15.26
CA LYS A 70 7.21 27.09 -14.73
C LYS A 70 8.08 28.09 -13.97
N ASN A 71 8.11 29.35 -14.37
CA ASN A 71 8.88 30.39 -13.68
C ASN A 71 8.37 30.66 -12.26
N LYS A 72 7.05 30.71 -12.04
CA LYS A 72 6.47 30.88 -10.70
C LYS A 72 6.78 29.70 -9.78
N PHE A 73 6.85 28.50 -10.35
CA PHE A 73 7.21 27.31 -9.60
C PHE A 73 8.69 27.29 -9.18
N LYS A 74 9.59 27.90 -9.96
CA LYS A 74 11.03 28.00 -9.60
C LYS A 74 11.26 28.70 -8.26
N GLU A 75 10.38 29.64 -7.89
CA GLU A 75 10.42 30.41 -6.64
C GLU A 75 10.02 29.58 -5.41
N GLN A 76 9.32 28.46 -5.60
CA GLN A 76 8.79 27.63 -4.50
C GLN A 76 9.84 26.66 -3.90
N LYS A 77 11.14 26.90 -4.12
CA LYS A 77 12.24 26.02 -3.69
C LYS A 77 12.21 25.75 -2.18
N ASP A 78 11.82 26.72 -1.35
CA ASP A 78 11.82 26.58 0.10
C ASP A 78 10.77 25.59 0.63
N LYS A 79 9.68 25.38 -0.13
CA LYS A 79 8.63 24.41 0.22
C LYS A 79 9.12 22.96 0.15
N PHE A 80 10.24 22.71 -0.53
CA PHE A 80 10.87 21.39 -0.62
C PHE A 80 11.80 21.08 0.55
N ARG A 81 12.15 22.06 1.39
CA ARG A 81 13.02 21.84 2.56
C ARG A 81 12.49 20.73 3.48
N PRO A 82 11.21 20.70 3.87
CA PRO A 82 10.69 19.64 4.74
C PRO A 82 10.73 18.24 4.10
N ILE A 83 10.68 18.16 2.76
CA ILE A 83 10.71 16.91 2.02
C ILE A 83 12.15 16.40 1.92
N GLU A 84 13.08 17.30 1.61
CA GLU A 84 14.52 17.02 1.60
C GLU A 84 14.96 16.41 2.93
N THR A 85 14.67 17.10 4.03
CA THR A 85 15.12 16.67 5.36
C THR A 85 14.35 15.43 5.84
N PHE A 86 13.13 15.20 5.34
CA PHE A 86 12.37 13.99 5.60
C PHE A 86 13.00 12.76 4.92
N PHE A 87 13.39 12.88 3.65
CA PHE A 87 14.05 11.81 2.91
C PHE A 87 15.45 11.49 3.44
N LYS A 88 16.19 12.50 3.92
CA LYS A 88 17.47 12.30 4.61
C LYS A 88 17.32 11.74 6.02
N GLY A 89 16.10 11.64 6.54
CA GLY A 89 15.83 11.16 7.91
C GLY A 89 16.20 12.16 9.02
N GLU A 90 16.57 13.40 8.67
CA GLU A 90 17.01 14.44 9.61
C GLU A 90 15.86 14.99 10.45
N THR A 91 14.67 15.13 9.86
CA THR A 91 13.49 15.66 10.56
C THR A 91 12.23 14.90 10.19
N ASP A 92 11.24 15.00 11.08
CA ASP A 92 9.90 14.51 10.84
C ASP A 92 8.94 15.69 10.57
N PRO A 93 8.53 15.93 9.31
CA PRO A 93 7.68 17.07 8.98
C PRO A 93 6.31 16.93 9.63
N THR A 94 5.78 18.04 10.12
CA THR A 94 4.40 18.13 10.65
C THR A 94 3.39 18.50 9.57
N ASN A 95 3.85 19.11 8.47
CA ASN A 95 3.01 19.50 7.35
C ASN A 95 2.56 18.26 6.54
N ILE A 96 1.26 17.97 6.59
CA ILE A 96 0.64 16.85 5.89
C ILE A 96 0.77 16.97 4.38
N ASP A 97 0.67 18.19 3.83
CA ASP A 97 0.80 18.41 2.38
C ASP A 97 2.21 18.13 1.90
N ALA A 98 3.23 18.46 2.70
CA ALA A 98 4.62 18.10 2.39
C ALA A 98 4.83 16.58 2.42
N ILE A 99 4.21 15.87 3.38
CA ILE A 99 4.26 14.40 3.45
C ILE A 99 3.53 13.77 2.26
N ASN A 100 2.36 14.31 1.89
CA ASN A 100 1.63 13.85 0.71
C ASN A 100 2.44 14.07 -0.56
N LEU A 101 3.11 15.22 -0.70
CA LEU A 101 4.00 15.45 -1.83
C LEU A 101 5.17 14.46 -1.83
N ALA A 102 5.76 14.17 -0.68
CA ALA A 102 6.79 13.13 -0.56
C ALA A 102 6.28 11.76 -1.04
N ALA A 103 5.02 11.41 -0.72
CA ALA A 103 4.40 10.17 -1.20
C ALA A 103 4.26 10.13 -2.73
N ILE A 104 3.93 11.25 -3.36
CA ILE A 104 3.86 11.39 -4.82
C ILE A 104 5.24 11.17 -5.44
N MET A 105 6.28 11.76 -4.84
CA MET A 105 7.65 11.69 -5.37
C MET A 105 8.24 10.28 -5.39
N VAL A 106 7.75 9.37 -4.54
CA VAL A 106 8.21 7.98 -4.48
C VAL A 106 7.16 6.99 -5.01
N ASP A 107 6.15 7.50 -5.72
CA ASP A 107 5.01 6.75 -6.21
C ASP A 107 4.35 5.83 -5.17
N PHE A 108 4.25 6.29 -3.92
CA PHE A 108 3.62 5.52 -2.85
C PHE A 108 2.10 5.53 -3.00
N HIS A 109 1.50 4.34 -2.96
CA HIS A 109 0.04 4.14 -2.93
C HIS A 109 -0.33 3.37 -1.66
N PRO A 110 -1.43 3.72 -0.98
CA PRO A 110 -2.45 4.72 -1.33
C PRO A 110 -2.09 6.16 -0.87
N ARG A 111 -2.18 7.12 -1.80
CA ARG A 111 -2.00 8.56 -1.55
C ARG A 111 -3.26 9.34 -1.99
N PRO A 112 -3.53 10.54 -1.43
CA PRO A 112 -2.90 11.19 -0.26
C PRO A 112 -3.28 10.50 1.08
N PHE A 113 -2.80 11.03 2.21
CA PHE A 113 -3.03 10.47 3.56
C PHE A 113 -4.50 10.17 3.87
N LYS A 114 -5.45 10.95 3.34
CA LYS A 114 -6.89 10.69 3.47
C LYS A 114 -7.28 9.30 2.95
N ASN A 115 -6.72 8.89 1.81
CA ASN A 115 -6.96 7.60 1.19
C ASN A 115 -6.28 6.47 1.99
N PHE A 116 -5.04 6.69 2.45
CA PHE A 116 -4.34 5.78 3.35
C PHE A 116 -5.12 5.51 4.65
N ASN A 117 -5.57 6.58 5.31
CA ASN A 117 -6.35 6.48 6.54
C ASN A 117 -7.68 5.74 6.33
N LYS A 118 -8.34 5.95 5.18
CA LYS A 118 -9.55 5.18 4.83
C LYS A 118 -9.23 3.70 4.65
N MET A 119 -8.13 3.37 3.96
CA MET A 119 -7.68 1.98 3.76
C MET A 119 -7.40 1.29 5.09
N CYS A 120 -6.63 1.92 5.99
CA CYS A 120 -6.34 1.35 7.31
C CYS A 120 -7.61 1.05 8.10
N ARG A 121 -8.56 1.99 8.13
CA ARG A 121 -9.84 1.79 8.84
C ARG A 121 -10.68 0.65 8.26
N MET A 122 -10.64 0.45 6.94
CA MET A 122 -11.35 -0.65 6.29
C MET A 122 -10.66 -2.00 6.55
N GLU A 123 -9.33 -2.02 6.61
CA GLU A 123 -8.57 -3.22 6.94
C GLU A 123 -8.81 -3.65 8.39
N ASP A 124 -8.79 -2.71 9.33
CA ASP A 124 -9.12 -2.95 10.74
C ASP A 124 -10.54 -3.53 10.89
N ALA A 125 -11.51 -3.00 10.13
CA ALA A 125 -12.90 -3.49 10.14
C ALA A 125 -13.01 -4.92 9.58
N LYS A 126 -12.28 -5.25 8.51
CA LYS A 126 -12.23 -6.60 7.95
C LYS A 126 -11.59 -7.61 8.91
N GLN A 127 -10.51 -7.22 9.58
CA GLN A 127 -9.85 -8.07 10.58
C GLN A 127 -10.75 -8.32 11.79
N LEU A 128 -11.51 -7.30 12.21
CA LEU A 128 -12.51 -7.45 13.25
C LEU A 128 -13.60 -8.45 12.82
N GLU A 129 -14.17 -8.30 11.62
CA GLU A 129 -15.16 -9.24 11.09
C GLU A 129 -14.63 -10.68 10.94
N SER A 130 -13.37 -10.86 10.50
CA SER A 130 -12.77 -12.19 10.41
C SER A 130 -12.56 -12.80 11.79
N ASN A 131 -12.18 -12.00 12.78
CA ASN A 131 -12.01 -12.47 14.16
C ASN A 131 -13.37 -12.86 14.76
N TYR A 132 -14.42 -12.05 14.61
CA TYR A 132 -15.77 -12.40 15.08
C TYR A 132 -16.30 -13.69 14.42
N LYS A 133 -16.07 -13.90 13.12
CA LYS A 133 -16.44 -15.15 12.44
C LYS A 133 -15.64 -16.34 12.96
N ALA A 134 -14.34 -16.18 13.20
CA ALA A 134 -13.51 -17.24 13.77
C ALA A 134 -13.95 -17.61 15.20
N THR A 135 -14.24 -16.62 16.06
CA THR A 135 -14.71 -16.87 17.43
C THR A 135 -16.08 -17.55 17.44
N ALA A 136 -17.01 -17.12 16.58
CA ALA A 136 -18.33 -17.76 16.46
C ALA A 136 -18.25 -19.22 15.96
N VAL A 137 -17.32 -19.54 15.05
CA VAL A 137 -17.07 -20.93 14.62
C VAL A 137 -16.50 -21.76 15.77
N VAL A 138 -15.55 -21.21 16.54
CA VAL A 138 -14.95 -21.91 17.70
C VAL A 138 -15.98 -22.13 18.82
N GLU A 139 -16.87 -21.17 19.09
CA GLU A 139 -17.97 -21.34 20.06
C GLU A 139 -19.01 -22.36 19.57
N ALA A 140 -19.34 -22.37 18.27
CA ALA A 140 -20.23 -23.37 17.68
C ALA A 140 -19.62 -24.79 17.73
N GLU A 141 -18.30 -24.94 17.59
CA GLU A 141 -17.59 -26.22 17.73
C GLU A 141 -17.46 -26.67 19.19
N LYS A 142 -17.41 -25.74 20.15
CA LYS A 142 -17.42 -26.07 21.57
C LYS A 142 -18.80 -26.58 22.01
N ASN A 143 -19.86 -25.89 21.58
CA ASN A 143 -21.24 -26.33 21.83
C ASN A 143 -21.60 -27.66 21.14
N ARG A 144 -20.90 -28.07 20.06
CA ARG A 144 -21.07 -29.40 19.46
C ARG A 144 -20.38 -30.51 20.23
N ARG A 145 -19.28 -30.23 20.94
CA ARG A 145 -18.56 -31.21 21.76
C ARG A 145 -19.23 -31.45 23.13
N ASP A 146 -19.95 -30.45 23.65
CA ASP A 146 -20.71 -30.59 24.90
C ASP A 146 -22.03 -31.36 24.73
N VAL A 147 -22.48 -31.64 23.50
CA VAL A 147 -23.67 -32.48 23.22
C VAL A 147 -23.31 -33.97 23.05
N GLU A 148 -22.05 -34.32 22.75
CA GLU A 148 -21.62 -35.73 22.62
C GLU A 148 -21.35 -36.43 23.97
N VAL A 149 -21.33 -35.69 25.08
CA VAL A 149 -21.09 -36.26 26.43
C VAL A 149 -22.40 -36.62 27.16
N PHE A 150 -23.57 -36.34 26.59
CA PHE A 150 -24.86 -36.58 27.26
C PHE A 150 -25.86 -37.45 26.48
N VAL A 151 -25.41 -38.44 25.70
CA VAL A 151 -26.32 -39.52 25.25
C VAL A 151 -25.61 -40.87 25.17
N GLU A 152 -25.18 -41.41 26.31
CA GLU A 152 -25.07 -42.86 26.50
C GLU A 152 -26.05 -43.28 27.60
N ASN A 153 -27.30 -43.52 27.18
CA ASN A 153 -28.22 -44.55 27.69
C ASN A 153 -29.68 -44.10 27.56
N ARG A 154 -30.31 -44.44 26.43
CA ARG A 154 -31.49 -45.32 26.43
C ARG A 154 -31.88 -45.74 25.01
N ASN A 155 -32.08 -47.06 24.91
CA ASN A 155 -32.43 -47.84 23.74
C ASN A 155 -33.75 -47.42 23.07
N GLU A 156 -33.80 -47.68 21.76
CA GLU A 156 -34.96 -48.10 20.96
C GLU A 156 -36.15 -47.11 20.75
N LYS A 157 -36.24 -46.50 19.55
CA LYS A 157 -37.00 -47.01 18.38
C LYS A 157 -37.29 -45.93 17.32
N SER A 158 -37.15 -46.35 16.06
CA SER A 158 -37.87 -45.97 14.84
C SER A 158 -37.93 -44.50 14.37
N GLY A 159 -37.63 -44.31 13.08
CA GLY A 159 -38.29 -43.27 12.27
C GLY A 159 -37.36 -42.37 11.46
N GLU A 160 -36.88 -42.87 10.33
CA GLU A 160 -36.99 -42.25 8.99
C GLU A 160 -36.57 -40.77 8.70
N TYR A 161 -35.82 -40.63 7.59
CA TYR A 161 -35.67 -39.50 6.65
C TYR A 161 -34.46 -38.51 6.72
N ARG A 162 -33.59 -38.71 5.71
CA ARG A 162 -33.14 -37.77 4.65
C ARG A 162 -31.93 -36.84 4.88
N LYS A 163 -30.75 -37.36 4.49
CA LYS A 163 -29.70 -36.80 3.60
C LYS A 163 -29.53 -35.26 3.56
N GLN A 164 -28.38 -34.77 4.05
CA GLN A 164 -27.70 -33.64 3.42
C GLN A 164 -26.19 -33.91 3.28
N ARG A 165 -25.75 -33.85 2.01
CA ARG A 165 -24.39 -34.07 1.52
C ARG A 165 -23.44 -33.03 2.11
N SER A 166 -22.24 -33.43 2.53
CA SER A 166 -21.15 -32.51 2.82
C SER A 166 -20.70 -31.82 1.53
N LEU A 167 -20.57 -30.49 1.56
CA LEU A 167 -20.13 -29.66 0.44
C LEU A 167 -18.66 -29.21 0.53
N PHE A 168 -17.84 -29.87 1.37
CA PHE A 168 -16.48 -29.40 1.66
C PHE A 168 -15.39 -30.40 1.27
N SER A 169 -15.42 -30.93 0.04
CA SER A 169 -14.37 -31.82 -0.47
C SER A 169 -13.56 -31.30 -1.66
N ASN A 170 -13.65 -30.02 -2.07
CA ASN A 170 -12.97 -29.55 -3.28
C ASN A 170 -12.33 -28.14 -3.18
N LEU A 171 -11.40 -27.89 -2.24
CA LEU A 171 -10.58 -26.66 -2.25
C LEU A 171 -9.06 -26.92 -2.28
N THR A 172 -8.62 -28.17 -2.27
CA THR A 172 -7.18 -28.53 -2.23
C THR A 172 -6.47 -28.43 -3.60
N THR A 173 -7.16 -28.04 -4.67
CA THR A 173 -6.59 -28.02 -6.04
C THR A 173 -6.17 -26.63 -6.54
N LEU A 174 -6.30 -25.56 -5.75
CA LEU A 174 -5.91 -24.20 -6.16
C LEU A 174 -4.41 -23.86 -5.97
N PHE A 175 -3.64 -24.71 -5.28
CA PHE A 175 -2.20 -24.49 -5.08
C PHE A 175 -1.29 -25.36 -5.96
N SER A 176 -1.81 -25.86 -7.09
CA SER A 176 -1.00 -26.63 -8.04
C SER A 176 -1.10 -26.05 -9.45
N LYS A 177 -0.48 -24.87 -9.68
CA LYS A 177 0.24 -24.57 -10.93
C LYS A 177 0.98 -23.22 -10.91
N LYS A 178 2.25 -23.32 -11.30
CA LYS A 178 3.10 -22.36 -12.04
C LYS A 178 3.76 -21.20 -11.28
N GLY A 179 5.05 -21.40 -11.07
CA GLY A 179 6.10 -20.38 -11.21
C GLY A 179 7.34 -20.97 -11.88
N ALA A 180 7.20 -21.43 -13.12
CA ALA A 180 8.36 -21.77 -13.96
C ALA A 180 9.02 -20.46 -14.41
N GLN A 181 10.30 -20.31 -14.09
CA GLN A 181 11.19 -19.24 -14.58
C GLN A 181 11.13 -19.14 -16.10
N LYS A 182 10.69 -17.99 -16.62
CA LYS A 182 11.04 -17.56 -17.98
C LYS A 182 12.37 -16.81 -17.88
N ARG A 183 13.44 -17.45 -18.33
CA ARG A 183 14.67 -16.76 -18.74
C ARG A 183 14.35 -15.91 -19.98
N TYR A 184 14.74 -14.65 -19.96
CA TYR A 184 14.82 -13.84 -21.19
C TYR A 184 16.01 -14.35 -22.03
N PRO A 185 15.86 -14.52 -23.35
CA PRO A 185 17.00 -14.78 -24.21
C PRO A 185 17.83 -13.51 -24.33
N GLY A 186 19.04 -13.53 -23.76
CA GLY A 186 20.07 -12.54 -24.06
C GLY A 186 20.64 -12.83 -25.45
N ASN A 187 20.63 -11.82 -26.32
CA ASN A 187 21.38 -11.87 -27.56
C ASN A 187 22.88 -11.73 -27.24
N PRO A 188 23.75 -12.62 -27.74
CA PRO A 188 25.19 -12.43 -27.62
C PRO A 188 25.64 -11.30 -28.56
N ILE A 189 26.27 -10.27 -27.99
CA ILE A 189 26.98 -9.24 -28.74
C ILE A 189 28.31 -9.85 -29.20
N THR A 190 28.44 -10.13 -30.49
CA THR A 190 29.72 -10.51 -31.12
C THR A 190 30.46 -9.25 -31.52
N PHE A 191 31.65 -9.03 -30.95
CA PHE A 191 32.59 -8.03 -31.46
C PHE A 191 33.31 -8.60 -32.68
N SER A 192 33.03 -8.02 -33.85
CA SER A 192 33.80 -8.24 -35.08
C SER A 192 35.00 -7.30 -35.06
N SER A 193 36.19 -7.84 -34.79
CA SER A 193 37.46 -7.16 -35.08
C SER A 193 37.73 -7.22 -36.59
N GLY A 194 37.67 -6.07 -37.25
CA GLY A 194 38.10 -5.84 -38.63
C GLY A 194 38.64 -4.43 -38.75
#